data_AF-A0A1J5K9R4-F1
#
_entry.id   AF-A0A1J5K9R4-F1
#
_cell.length_a   1.000
_cell.length_b   1.000
_cell.length_c   1.000
_cell.angle_alpha   90.00
_cell.angle_beta   90.00
_cell.angle_gamma   90.00
#
_symmetry.space_group_name_H-M   'P 1'
#
loop_
_entity.id
_entity.type
_entity.pdbx_description
1 polymer ?
#
loop_
_entity_poly.entity_id
_entity_poly.type
_entity_poly.pdbx_seq_one_letter_code
_entity_poly.pdbx_strand_id
1 'polypeptide(L)'
;MLELTKPKLGSLVIATVVSGILLTGKFIDFFYLSFALFLTTLVVASATTLNCWMEKDVDSLMERTKDRALPSGRLKPIVALIQGIVLIAISIPLLVIYVNVDTAILGFVAFALYLFAYTPMKSKSPLALYVGAIPGAIPPVMGRTIVVGHIDPFGWILFAILFVWQLPHFMAISIYHNDDYMTGGIKVYSHVLSEKVLKILIVLLTVLLLGISVLPYFYQLSSFNYLIASSVLGGLFVLQSLFGFFTKTEEQYIVWARQYFIGSIIYLPLLMAAMIFLS
;
A
#
# COMPACT_ATOMS: atom_id res chain seq x y z
N MET A 1 -23.57 -2.66 6.11
CA MET A 1 -22.65 -3.72 5.66
C MET A 1 -21.64 -3.22 4.62
N LEU A 2 -22.06 -2.58 3.52
CA LEU A 2 -21.14 -1.96 2.53
C LEU A 2 -20.20 -0.91 3.13
N GLU A 3 -20.65 -0.21 4.18
CA GLU A 3 -19.82 0.79 4.87
C GLU A 3 -18.57 0.18 5.54
N LEU A 4 -18.61 -1.09 5.93
CA LEU A 4 -17.50 -1.79 6.59
C LEU A 4 -16.38 -2.18 5.64
N THR A 5 -16.69 -2.35 4.34
CA THR A 5 -15.70 -2.81 3.37
C THR A 5 -14.78 -1.69 2.88
N LYS A 6 -14.98 -0.44 3.35
CA LYS A 6 -14.23 0.76 2.97
C LYS A 6 -14.03 0.83 1.44
N PRO A 7 -15.12 0.97 0.65
CA PRO A 7 -15.07 0.80 -0.81
C PRO A 7 -14.04 1.69 -1.53
N LYS A 8 -13.77 2.90 -1.02
CA LYS A 8 -12.72 3.78 -1.55
C LYS A 8 -11.29 3.22 -1.36
N LEU A 9 -11.03 2.61 -0.19
CA LEU A 9 -9.74 1.95 0.06
C LEU A 9 -9.65 0.66 -0.77
N GLY A 10 -10.73 -0.12 -0.80
CA GLY A 10 -10.82 -1.32 -1.61
C GLY A 10 -10.58 -1.03 -3.10
N SER A 11 -11.18 0.02 -3.66
CA SER A 11 -10.97 0.38 -5.06
C SER A 11 -9.53 0.75 -5.39
N LEU A 12 -8.81 1.40 -4.47
CA LEU A 12 -7.39 1.72 -4.66
C LEU A 12 -6.53 0.45 -4.65
N VAL A 13 -6.83 -0.50 -3.78
CA VAL A 13 -6.16 -1.80 -3.75
C VAL A 13 -6.45 -2.59 -5.03
N ILE A 14 -7.70 -2.60 -5.49
CA ILE A 14 -8.04 -3.27 -6.75
C ILE A 14 -7.39 -2.57 -7.95
N ALA A 15 -7.26 -1.24 -7.94
CA ALA A 15 -6.55 -0.51 -8.99
C ALA A 15 -5.08 -0.95 -9.09
N THR A 16 -4.39 -1.19 -7.97
CA THR A 16 -3.00 -1.68 -8.01
C THR A 16 -2.91 -3.15 -8.45
N VAL A 17 -3.89 -4.00 -8.12
CA VAL A 17 -4.03 -5.35 -8.71
C VAL A 17 -4.16 -5.26 -10.23
N VAL A 18 -5.04 -4.39 -10.73
CA VAL A 18 -5.23 -4.16 -12.16
C VAL A 18 -3.95 -3.68 -12.83
N SER A 19 -3.19 -2.76 -12.22
CA SER A 19 -1.87 -2.36 -12.75
C SER A 19 -0.93 -3.56 -12.90
N GLY A 20 -0.89 -4.46 -11.92
CA GLY A 20 -0.10 -5.70 -11.99
C GLY A 20 -0.52 -6.63 -13.13
N ILE A 21 -1.81 -6.72 -13.43
CA ILE A 21 -2.36 -7.47 -14.58
C ILE A 21 -1.93 -6.81 -15.89
N LEU A 22 -2.13 -5.50 -16.03
CA LEU A 22 -1.84 -4.76 -17.27
C LEU A 22 -0.36 -4.85 -17.67
N LEU A 23 0.53 -4.83 -16.68
CA LEU A 23 1.98 -4.97 -16.87
C LEU A 23 2.43 -6.33 -17.45
N THR A 24 1.53 -7.29 -17.57
CA THR A 24 1.85 -8.58 -18.22
C THR A 24 1.75 -8.50 -19.74
N GLY A 25 1.01 -7.53 -20.29
CA GLY A 25 0.76 -7.39 -21.73
C GLY A 25 -0.01 -8.55 -22.36
N LYS A 26 -0.52 -9.51 -21.56
CA LYS A 26 -1.21 -10.69 -22.07
C LYS A 26 -2.72 -10.45 -22.14
N PHE A 27 -3.34 -10.95 -23.20
CA PHE A 27 -4.80 -11.04 -23.28
C PHE A 27 -5.31 -12.16 -22.37
N ILE A 28 -6.37 -11.89 -21.62
CA ILE A 28 -6.96 -12.81 -20.67
C ILE A 28 -8.47 -12.81 -20.88
N ASP A 29 -9.08 -13.97 -20.73
CA ASP A 29 -10.53 -14.10 -20.75
C ASP A 29 -11.20 -13.16 -19.73
N PHE A 30 -12.22 -12.43 -20.20
CA PHE A 30 -12.91 -11.41 -19.41
C PHE A 30 -13.61 -12.01 -18.19
N PHE A 31 -14.20 -13.21 -18.30
CA PHE A 31 -14.91 -13.85 -17.20
C PHE A 31 -13.94 -14.35 -16.14
N TYR A 32 -12.83 -14.97 -16.54
CA TYR A 32 -11.76 -15.35 -15.63
C TYR A 32 -11.22 -14.13 -14.87
N LEU A 33 -10.89 -13.04 -15.57
CA LEU A 33 -10.33 -11.85 -14.95
C LEU A 33 -11.32 -11.19 -13.99
N SER A 34 -12.59 -11.06 -14.39
CA SER A 34 -13.65 -10.52 -13.55
C SER A 34 -13.85 -11.36 -12.29
N PHE A 35 -13.80 -12.68 -12.41
CA PHE A 35 -13.92 -13.59 -11.28
C PHE A 35 -12.72 -13.50 -10.32
N ALA A 36 -11.49 -13.46 -10.84
CA ALA A 36 -10.29 -13.29 -10.02
C ALA A 36 -10.28 -11.96 -9.25
N LEU A 37 -10.68 -10.86 -9.90
CA LEU A 37 -10.82 -9.54 -9.26
C LEU A 37 -11.94 -9.53 -8.22
N PHE A 38 -13.07 -10.21 -8.48
CA PHE A 38 -14.13 -10.38 -7.51
C PHE A 38 -13.64 -11.10 -6.25
N LEU A 39 -12.95 -12.24 -6.39
CA LEU A 39 -12.38 -12.98 -5.26
C LEU A 39 -11.35 -12.15 -4.48
N THR A 40 -10.49 -11.42 -5.18
CA THR A 40 -9.53 -10.49 -4.54
C THR A 40 -10.25 -9.38 -3.77
N THR A 41 -11.36 -8.88 -4.30
CA THR A 41 -12.21 -7.89 -3.61
C THR A 41 -12.82 -8.46 -2.34
N LEU A 42 -13.21 -9.74 -2.33
CA LEU A 42 -13.70 -10.41 -1.11
C LEU A 42 -12.61 -10.53 -0.04
N VAL A 43 -11.35 -10.80 -0.41
CA VAL A 43 -10.21 -10.79 0.52
C VAL A 43 -10.05 -9.40 1.14
N VAL A 44 -10.05 -8.35 0.32
CA VAL A 44 -9.91 -6.96 0.79
C VAL A 44 -11.10 -6.56 1.67
N ALA A 45 -12.32 -6.91 1.27
CA ALA A 45 -13.54 -6.66 2.04
C ALA A 45 -13.53 -7.38 3.40
N SER A 46 -12.98 -8.59 3.47
CA SER A 46 -12.77 -9.31 4.73
C SER A 46 -11.77 -8.56 5.62
N ALA A 47 -10.60 -8.21 5.08
CA ALA A 47 -9.55 -7.50 5.81
C ALA A 47 -10.04 -6.17 6.39
N THR A 48 -10.76 -5.37 5.61
CA THR A 48 -11.30 -4.08 6.07
C THR A 48 -12.42 -4.24 7.08
N THR A 49 -13.30 -5.23 6.91
CA THR A 49 -14.39 -5.54 7.85
C THR A 49 -13.85 -5.98 9.21
N LEU A 50 -12.89 -6.92 9.23
CA LEU A 50 -12.28 -7.40 10.47
C LEU A 50 -11.39 -6.35 11.12
N ASN A 51 -10.75 -5.46 10.34
CA ASN A 51 -10.04 -4.31 10.88
C ASN A 51 -11.00 -3.37 11.61
N CYS A 52 -12.17 -3.06 11.03
CA CYS A 52 -13.19 -2.26 11.71
C CYS A 52 -13.71 -2.94 12.99
N TRP A 53 -13.86 -4.27 12.98
CA TRP A 53 -14.24 -5.03 14.17
C TRP A 53 -13.19 -4.97 15.28
N MET A 54 -11.92 -5.08 14.92
CA MET A 54 -10.81 -5.04 15.87
C MET A 54 -10.53 -3.63 16.42
N GLU A 55 -10.76 -2.60 15.61
CA GLU A 55 -10.52 -1.21 15.97
C GLU A 55 -11.73 -0.51 16.59
N LYS A 56 -12.90 -1.16 16.72
CA LYS A 56 -14.16 -0.54 17.16
C LYS A 56 -14.03 0.30 18.45
N ASP A 57 -13.22 -0.18 19.41
CA ASP A 57 -13.06 0.48 20.71
C ASP A 57 -12.15 1.71 20.57
N VAL A 58 -11.10 1.63 19.75
CA VAL A 58 -10.23 2.78 19.43
C VAL A 58 -10.97 3.82 18.59
N ASP A 59 -11.74 3.37 17.61
CA ASP A 59 -12.53 4.23 16.75
C ASP A 59 -13.61 5.01 17.53
N SER A 60 -14.14 4.46 18.63
CA SER A 60 -15.08 5.20 19.49
C SER A 60 -14.48 6.41 20.20
N LEU A 61 -13.14 6.50 20.27
CA LEU A 61 -12.43 7.60 20.93
C LEU A 61 -12.03 8.74 19.98
N MET A 62 -12.16 8.54 18.66
CA MET A 62 -11.71 9.52 17.67
C MET A 62 -12.89 10.27 17.05
N GLU A 63 -12.85 11.60 17.05
CA GLU A 63 -13.92 12.46 16.51
C GLU A 63 -14.30 12.10 15.07
N ARG A 64 -13.31 11.73 14.25
CA ARG A 64 -13.49 11.35 12.85
C ARG A 64 -14.15 9.98 12.65
N THR A 65 -14.10 9.08 13.63
CA THR A 65 -14.50 7.68 13.45
C THR A 65 -15.54 7.15 14.45
N LYS A 66 -15.83 7.91 15.51
CA LYS A 66 -16.85 7.59 16.52
C LYS A 66 -18.25 7.35 15.94
N ASP A 67 -18.59 8.01 14.84
CA ASP A 67 -19.90 7.89 14.20
C ASP A 67 -20.01 6.70 13.24
N ARG A 68 -18.98 5.87 13.09
CA ARG A 68 -19.02 4.66 12.23
C ARG A 68 -19.98 3.61 12.79
N ALA A 69 -20.45 2.70 11.92
CA ALA A 69 -21.49 1.73 12.27
C ALA A 69 -21.20 0.82 13.48
N LEU A 70 -19.94 0.43 13.70
CA LEU A 70 -19.55 -0.42 14.83
C LEU A 70 -19.36 0.40 16.13
N PRO A 71 -18.53 1.47 16.17
CA PRO A 71 -18.38 2.32 17.35
C PRO A 71 -19.70 2.92 17.87
N SER A 72 -20.59 3.35 16.97
CA SER A 72 -21.89 3.94 17.33
C SER A 72 -22.97 2.92 17.72
N GLY A 73 -22.66 1.62 17.69
CA GLY A 73 -23.61 0.55 18.04
C GLY A 73 -24.70 0.26 16.99
N ARG A 74 -24.71 0.95 15.84
CA ARG A 74 -25.68 0.71 14.74
C ARG A 74 -25.57 -0.69 14.14
N LEU A 75 -24.41 -1.35 14.29
CA LEU A 75 -24.18 -2.73 13.88
C LEU A 75 -23.62 -3.55 15.04
N LYS A 76 -24.18 -4.75 15.28
CA LYS A 76 -23.64 -5.67 16.29
C LYS A 76 -22.24 -6.16 15.88
N PRO A 77 -21.22 -6.10 16.77
CA PRO A 77 -19.86 -6.54 16.45
C PRO A 77 -19.76 -7.98 15.92
N ILE A 78 -20.57 -8.89 16.45
CA ILE A 78 -20.60 -10.29 16.00
C ILE A 78 -20.95 -10.44 14.52
N VAL A 79 -21.77 -9.54 13.96
CA VAL A 79 -22.16 -9.58 12.54
C VAL A 79 -20.94 -9.25 11.67
N ALA A 80 -20.16 -8.24 12.04
CA ALA A 80 -18.93 -7.89 11.33
C ALA A 80 -17.88 -9.00 11.40
N LEU A 81 -17.72 -9.64 12.57
CA LEU A 81 -16.81 -10.76 12.76
C LEU A 81 -17.18 -11.94 11.85
N ILE A 82 -18.45 -12.38 11.89
CA ILE A 82 -18.94 -13.48 11.06
C ILE A 82 -18.78 -13.14 9.57
N GLN A 83 -19.18 -11.94 9.15
CA GLN A 83 -19.06 -11.51 7.76
C GLN A 83 -17.61 -11.57 7.28
N GLY A 84 -16.67 -11.01 8.05
CA GLY A 84 -15.25 -11.04 7.73
C GLY A 84 -14.70 -12.47 7.59
N ILE A 85 -15.00 -13.34 8.56
CA ILE A 85 -14.55 -14.74 8.54
C ILE A 85 -15.12 -15.49 7.34
N VAL A 86 -16.41 -15.34 7.05
CA VAL A 86 -17.06 -16.00 5.89
C VAL A 86 -16.44 -15.54 4.58
N LEU A 87 -16.18 -14.23 4.42
CA LEU A 87 -15.57 -13.68 3.21
C LEU A 87 -14.16 -14.25 2.95
N ILE A 88 -13.31 -14.35 3.97
CA ILE A 88 -11.96 -14.93 3.79
C ILE A 88 -12.01 -16.44 3.60
N ALA A 89 -12.88 -17.13 4.33
CA ALA A 89 -13.05 -18.58 4.24
C ALA A 89 -13.59 -19.03 2.87
N ILE A 90 -14.34 -18.17 2.17
CA ILE A 90 -14.81 -18.43 0.80
C ILE A 90 -13.74 -18.01 -0.22
N SER A 91 -13.17 -16.82 -0.09
CA SER A 91 -12.32 -16.25 -1.13
C SER A 91 -10.98 -16.99 -1.31
N ILE A 92 -10.32 -17.40 -0.23
CA ILE A 92 -9.02 -18.08 -0.33
C ILE A 92 -9.12 -19.45 -1.02
N PRO A 93 -10.02 -20.36 -0.63
CA PRO A 93 -10.17 -21.63 -1.35
C PRO A 93 -10.57 -21.45 -2.82
N LEU A 94 -11.43 -20.48 -3.12
CA LEU A 94 -11.80 -20.21 -4.51
C LEU A 94 -10.64 -19.64 -5.33
N LEU A 95 -9.76 -18.82 -4.73
CA LEU A 95 -8.53 -18.39 -5.39
C LEU A 95 -7.60 -19.58 -5.68
N VAL A 96 -7.47 -20.53 -4.76
CA VAL A 96 -6.67 -21.75 -4.98
C VAL A 96 -7.23 -22.58 -6.14
N ILE A 97 -8.54 -22.79 -6.17
CA ILE A 97 -9.20 -23.68 -7.14
C ILE A 97 -9.29 -23.05 -8.54
N TYR A 98 -9.65 -21.77 -8.62
CA TYR A 98 -10.02 -21.13 -9.89
C TYR A 98 -9.00 -20.13 -10.42
N VAL A 99 -7.97 -19.76 -9.64
CA VAL A 99 -6.96 -18.77 -10.05
C VAL A 99 -5.56 -19.40 -9.98
N ASN A 100 -4.96 -19.50 -8.80
CA ASN A 100 -3.76 -20.27 -8.51
C ASN A 100 -3.39 -20.16 -7.02
N VAL A 101 -2.48 -21.03 -6.58
CA VAL A 101 -1.99 -21.11 -5.19
C VAL A 101 -1.23 -19.86 -4.77
N ASP A 102 -0.37 -19.29 -5.64
CA ASP A 102 0.47 -18.15 -5.30
C ASP A 102 -0.36 -16.89 -5.02
N THR A 103 -1.37 -16.60 -5.85
CA THR A 103 -2.32 -15.50 -5.63
C THR A 103 -3.08 -15.69 -4.31
N ALA A 104 -3.51 -16.92 -4.00
CA ALA A 104 -4.19 -17.22 -2.74
C ALA A 104 -3.27 -17.02 -1.53
N ILE A 105 -2.02 -17.51 -1.58
CA ILE A 105 -1.04 -17.32 -0.51
C ILE A 105 -0.76 -15.83 -0.29
N LEU A 106 -0.50 -15.09 -1.37
CA LEU A 106 -0.28 -13.64 -1.30
C LEU A 106 -1.47 -12.91 -0.67
N GLY A 107 -2.69 -13.22 -1.11
CA GLY A 107 -3.90 -12.65 -0.54
C GLY A 107 -4.08 -12.96 0.95
N PHE A 108 -3.82 -14.20 1.36
CA PHE A 108 -3.89 -14.60 2.76
C PHE A 108 -2.80 -13.96 3.61
N VAL A 109 -1.56 -13.88 3.11
CA VAL A 109 -0.45 -13.20 3.81
C VAL A 109 -0.74 -11.71 3.97
N ALA A 110 -1.24 -11.03 2.94
CA ALA A 110 -1.63 -9.64 3.03
C ALA A 110 -2.72 -9.42 4.08
N PHE A 111 -3.76 -10.26 4.05
CA PHE A 111 -4.84 -10.27 5.04
C PHE A 111 -4.32 -10.48 6.47
N ALA A 112 -3.51 -11.52 6.68
CA ALA A 112 -3.02 -11.91 8.00
C ALA A 112 -2.05 -10.87 8.58
N LEU A 113 -1.12 -10.35 7.77
CA LEU A 113 -0.19 -9.30 8.21
C LEU A 113 -0.92 -8.00 8.53
N TYR A 114 -1.92 -7.61 7.71
CA TYR A 114 -2.68 -6.40 7.96
C TYR A 114 -3.45 -6.46 9.29
N LEU A 115 -4.14 -7.57 9.55
CA LEU A 115 -4.94 -7.74 10.76
C LEU A 115 -4.09 -8.07 11.98
N PHE A 116 -3.32 -9.15 11.94
CA PHE A 116 -2.72 -9.70 13.16
C PHE A 116 -1.36 -9.10 13.50
N ALA A 117 -0.70 -8.41 12.56
CA ALA A 117 0.58 -7.76 12.79
C ALA A 117 0.47 -6.23 12.78
N TYR A 118 0.15 -5.63 11.62
CA TYR A 118 0.13 -4.17 11.45
C TYR A 118 -0.86 -3.47 12.39
N THR A 119 -2.13 -3.90 12.37
CA THR A 119 -3.21 -3.23 13.11
C THR A 119 -2.91 -3.11 14.62
N PRO A 120 -2.51 -4.16 15.36
CA PRO A 120 -2.18 -4.02 16.79
C PRO A 120 -0.83 -3.33 17.03
N MET A 121 0.08 -3.33 16.05
CA MET A 121 1.42 -2.76 16.19
C MET A 121 1.43 -1.23 16.01
N LYS A 122 0.50 -0.67 15.24
CA LYS A 122 0.45 0.78 14.94
C LYS A 122 0.36 1.68 16.18
N SER A 123 -0.26 1.19 17.26
CA SER A 123 -0.35 1.90 18.55
C SER A 123 0.84 1.61 19.49
N LYS A 124 1.70 0.65 19.14
CA LYS A 124 2.80 0.17 20.01
C LYS A 124 4.18 0.59 19.51
N SER A 125 4.40 0.66 18.20
CA SER A 125 5.73 0.91 17.64
C SER A 125 5.68 1.60 16.28
N PRO A 126 6.59 2.55 15.99
CA PRO A 126 6.74 3.12 14.66
C PRO A 126 7.19 2.09 13.61
N LEU A 127 7.73 0.94 14.03
CA LEU A 127 8.05 -0.18 13.14
C LEU A 127 6.81 -0.76 12.44
N ALA A 128 5.59 -0.43 12.91
CA ALA A 128 4.35 -0.78 12.24
C ALA A 128 4.32 -0.26 10.79
N LEU A 129 5.03 0.83 10.49
CA LEU A 129 5.20 1.32 9.13
C LEU A 129 5.73 0.24 8.18
N TYR A 130 6.82 -0.45 8.57
CA TYR A 130 7.43 -1.49 7.74
C TYR A 130 6.54 -2.72 7.61
N VAL A 131 5.92 -3.14 8.72
CA VAL A 131 5.02 -4.29 8.73
C VAL A 131 3.78 -4.02 7.90
N GLY A 132 3.22 -2.81 7.97
CA GLY A 132 2.09 -2.36 7.16
C GLY A 132 2.44 -2.18 5.68
N ALA A 133 3.71 -1.91 5.36
CA ALA A 133 4.14 -1.75 3.99
C ALA A 133 4.11 -3.06 3.19
N ILE A 134 4.32 -4.20 3.85
CA ILE A 134 4.28 -5.53 3.22
C ILE A 134 2.89 -5.81 2.60
N PRO A 135 1.76 -5.82 3.34
CA PRO A 135 0.45 -6.05 2.75
C PRO A 135 0.06 -4.95 1.74
N GLY A 136 0.57 -3.72 1.89
CA GLY A 136 0.36 -2.66 0.91
C GLY A 136 1.06 -2.88 -0.44
N ALA A 137 2.15 -3.65 -0.46
CA ALA A 137 2.95 -3.93 -1.66
C ALA A 137 2.57 -5.23 -2.39
N ILE A 138 1.83 -6.12 -1.74
CA ILE A 138 1.36 -7.40 -2.32
C ILE A 138 0.37 -7.26 -3.49
N PRO A 139 -0.61 -6.33 -3.49
CA PRO A 139 -1.66 -6.27 -4.51
C PRO A 139 -1.21 -6.29 -5.98
N PRO A 140 -0.22 -5.50 -6.44
CA PRO A 140 0.26 -5.60 -7.82
C PRO A 140 0.93 -6.95 -8.13
N VAL A 141 1.54 -7.60 -7.13
CA VAL A 141 2.08 -8.97 -7.28
C VAL A 141 0.95 -9.97 -7.45
N MET A 142 -0.14 -9.83 -6.70
CA MET A 142 -1.35 -10.62 -6.91
C MET A 142 -1.89 -10.42 -8.33
N GLY A 143 -1.95 -9.17 -8.80
CA GLY A 143 -2.32 -8.85 -10.17
C GLY A 143 -1.52 -9.61 -11.21
N ARG A 144 -0.19 -9.63 -11.04
CA ARG A 144 0.70 -10.37 -11.93
C ARG A 144 0.51 -11.89 -11.86
N THR A 145 0.42 -12.43 -10.64
CA THR A 145 0.23 -13.89 -10.44
C THR A 145 -1.10 -14.39 -10.98
N ILE A 146 -2.16 -13.58 -11.00
CA ILE A 146 -3.45 -13.93 -11.64
C ILE A 146 -3.25 -14.34 -13.11
N VAL A 147 -2.28 -13.73 -13.80
CA VAL A 147 -1.98 -13.96 -15.22
C VAL A 147 -0.86 -14.97 -15.42
N VAL A 148 0.23 -14.85 -14.65
CA VAL A 148 1.47 -15.61 -14.83
C VAL A 148 1.40 -16.97 -14.10
N GLY A 149 0.54 -17.09 -13.10
CA GLY A 149 0.33 -18.30 -12.30
C GLY A 149 1.36 -18.55 -11.20
N HIS A 150 2.44 -17.76 -11.16
CA HIS A 150 3.49 -17.84 -10.13
C HIS A 150 4.18 -16.50 -9.90
N ILE A 151 4.89 -16.35 -8.77
CA ILE A 151 5.71 -15.16 -8.50
C ILE A 151 7.01 -15.22 -9.30
N ASP A 152 7.16 -14.32 -10.26
CA ASP A 152 8.34 -14.19 -11.11
C ASP A 152 9.24 -13.00 -10.68
N PRO A 153 10.45 -12.83 -11.26
CA PRO A 153 11.36 -11.74 -10.89
C PRO A 153 10.73 -10.35 -11.00
N PHE A 154 9.88 -10.13 -11.99
CA PHE A 154 9.18 -8.85 -12.15
C PHE A 154 8.16 -8.61 -11.03
N GLY A 155 7.45 -9.65 -10.57
CA GLY A 155 6.59 -9.58 -9.39
C GLY A 155 7.34 -9.14 -8.14
N TRP A 156 8.56 -9.66 -7.92
CA TRP A 156 9.42 -9.22 -6.82
C TRP A 156 9.90 -7.77 -6.96
N ILE A 157 10.20 -7.32 -8.18
CA ILE A 157 10.56 -5.91 -8.42
C ILE A 157 9.36 -5.00 -8.14
N LEU A 158 8.15 -5.36 -8.60
CA LEU A 158 6.92 -4.60 -8.30
C LEU A 158 6.67 -4.51 -6.79
N PHE A 159 6.81 -5.64 -6.09
CA PHE A 159 6.74 -5.65 -4.63
C PHE A 159 7.74 -4.67 -4.01
N ALA A 160 9.01 -4.71 -4.43
CA ALA A 160 10.06 -3.86 -3.90
C ALA A 160 9.80 -2.36 -4.18
N ILE A 161 9.33 -2.00 -5.38
CA ILE A 161 8.97 -0.63 -5.73
C ILE A 161 7.88 -0.12 -4.80
N LEU A 162 6.77 -0.84 -4.66
CA LEU A 162 5.65 -0.41 -3.83
C LEU A 162 5.99 -0.43 -2.33
N PHE A 163 6.75 -1.42 -1.89
CA PHE A 163 7.23 -1.53 -0.52
C PHE A 163 8.12 -0.34 -0.16
N VAL A 164 9.12 -0.01 -0.97
CA VAL A 164 10.03 1.09 -0.66
C VAL A 164 9.36 2.44 -0.86
N TRP A 165 8.54 2.63 -1.91
CA TRP A 165 7.88 3.90 -2.19
C TRP A 165 6.99 4.39 -1.05
N GLN A 166 6.23 3.49 -0.42
CA GLN A 166 5.29 3.90 0.62
C GLN A 166 5.98 4.30 1.93
N LEU A 167 7.21 3.85 2.20
CA LEU A 167 7.91 4.17 3.44
C LEU A 167 8.19 5.68 3.58
N PRO A 168 8.92 6.35 2.66
CA PRO A 168 9.14 7.78 2.76
C PRO A 168 7.86 8.59 2.50
N HIS A 169 6.92 8.06 1.71
CA HIS A 169 5.58 8.64 1.54
C HIS A 169 4.84 8.76 2.88
N PHE A 170 4.79 7.67 3.66
CA PHE A 170 4.14 7.66 4.97
C PHE A 170 4.94 8.46 6.02
N MET A 171 6.26 8.48 5.94
CA MET A 171 7.07 9.38 6.77
C MET A 171 6.72 10.84 6.49
N ALA A 172 6.60 11.23 5.21
CA ALA A 172 6.26 12.59 4.82
C ALA A 172 4.87 13.04 5.33
N ILE A 173 3.82 12.22 5.16
CA ILE A 173 2.49 12.55 5.72
C ILE A 173 2.51 12.61 7.25
N SER A 174 3.32 11.78 7.91
CA SER A 174 3.42 11.79 9.38
C SER A 174 4.04 13.07 9.93
N ILE A 175 4.79 13.82 9.13
CA ILE A 175 5.39 15.10 9.55
C ILE A 175 4.30 16.16 9.77
N TYR A 176 3.37 16.31 8.83
CA TYR A 176 2.37 17.39 8.87
C TYR A 176 0.98 16.96 9.38
N HIS A 177 0.81 15.69 9.73
CA HIS A 177 -0.34 15.19 10.52
C HIS A 177 0.11 14.64 11.88
N ASN A 178 1.25 15.10 12.41
CA ASN A 178 1.85 14.55 13.62
C ASN A 178 0.89 14.60 14.83
N ASP A 179 0.25 15.75 15.04
CA ASP A 179 -0.69 15.97 16.16
C ASP A 179 -1.91 15.04 16.13
N ASP A 180 -2.44 14.77 14.93
CA ASP A 180 -3.55 13.84 14.74
C ASP A 180 -3.14 12.41 15.11
N TYR A 181 -1.93 11.99 14.71
CA TYR A 181 -1.40 10.66 15.05
C TYR A 181 -1.15 10.53 16.55
N MET A 182 -0.63 11.57 17.19
CA MET A 182 -0.44 11.59 18.65
C MET A 182 -1.76 11.49 19.40
N THR A 183 -2.77 12.27 18.98
CA THR A 183 -4.12 12.24 19.59
C THR A 183 -4.76 10.86 19.46
N GLY A 184 -4.55 10.17 18.33
CA GLY A 184 -5.01 8.81 18.10
C GLY A 184 -4.16 7.71 18.76
N GLY A 185 -3.11 8.05 19.51
CA GLY A 185 -2.20 7.09 20.13
C GLY A 185 -1.36 6.27 19.15
N ILE A 186 -1.23 6.71 17.89
CA ILE A 186 -0.48 6.04 16.84
C ILE A 186 0.99 6.44 16.95
N LYS A 187 1.90 5.47 16.95
CA LYS A 187 3.34 5.71 17.04
C LYS A 187 3.92 5.85 15.64
N VAL A 188 4.43 7.04 15.30
CA VAL A 188 5.02 7.37 13.99
C VAL A 188 6.46 7.88 14.11
N TYR A 189 7.24 7.74 13.04
CA TYR A 189 8.66 8.12 13.05
C TYR A 189 8.90 9.63 13.19
N SER A 190 7.99 10.48 12.71
CA SER A 190 8.04 11.94 12.93
C SER A 190 7.98 12.37 14.38
N HIS A 191 7.48 11.51 15.26
CA HIS A 191 7.45 11.76 16.70
C HIS A 191 8.69 11.23 17.43
N VAL A 192 9.27 10.13 16.96
CA VAL A 192 10.35 9.41 17.67
C VAL A 192 11.74 9.86 17.21
N LEU A 193 11.88 10.29 15.95
CA LEU A 193 13.15 10.68 15.35
C LEU A 193 13.26 12.20 15.25
N SER A 194 14.50 12.70 15.29
CA SER A 194 14.75 14.11 14.98
C SER A 194 14.50 14.41 13.51
N GLU A 195 14.13 15.66 13.22
CA GLU A 195 13.91 16.17 11.86
C GLU A 195 15.08 15.82 10.92
N LYS A 196 16.33 15.99 11.39
CA LYS A 196 17.54 15.67 10.63
C LYS A 196 17.59 14.19 10.25
N VAL A 197 17.33 13.29 11.20
CA VAL A 197 17.36 11.84 10.94
C VAL A 197 16.25 11.46 9.97
N LEU A 198 15.05 12.02 10.13
CA LEU A 198 13.92 11.71 9.26
C LEU A 198 14.14 12.19 7.82
N LYS A 199 14.72 13.38 7.62
CA LYS A 199 15.13 13.87 6.29
C LYS A 199 16.12 12.91 5.63
N ILE A 200 17.14 12.47 6.37
CA ILE A 200 18.12 11.49 5.87
C ILE A 200 17.44 10.19 5.46
N LEU A 201 16.54 9.64 6.29
CA LEU A 201 15.81 8.42 5.97
C LEU A 201 14.94 8.57 4.71
N ILE A 202 14.21 9.67 4.59
CA ILE A 202 13.39 9.96 3.40
C ILE A 202 14.27 9.99 2.14
N VAL A 203 15.42 10.67 2.17
CA VAL A 203 16.34 10.74 1.04
C VAL A 203 16.93 9.36 0.71
N LEU A 204 17.41 8.62 1.72
CA LEU A 204 17.99 7.27 1.51
C LEU A 204 16.97 6.31 0.90
N LEU A 205 15.72 6.32 1.39
CA LEU A 205 14.64 5.50 0.82
C LEU A 205 14.25 5.94 -0.59
N THR A 206 14.33 7.24 -0.90
CA THR A 206 14.08 7.76 -2.25
C THR A 206 15.18 7.35 -3.23
N VAL A 207 16.45 7.37 -2.79
CA VAL A 207 17.59 6.88 -3.57
C VAL A 207 17.49 5.37 -3.80
N LEU A 208 17.14 4.61 -2.76
CA LEU A 208 16.87 3.18 -2.87
C LEU A 208 15.74 2.91 -3.87
N LEU A 209 14.66 3.69 -3.81
CA LEU A 209 13.55 3.58 -4.75
C LEU A 209 14.01 3.81 -6.20
N LEU A 210 14.82 4.84 -6.47
CA LEU A 210 15.41 5.05 -7.79
C LEU A 210 16.20 3.81 -8.25
N GLY A 211 17.05 3.26 -7.37
CA GLY A 211 17.84 2.06 -7.67
C GLY A 211 16.96 0.84 -8.01
N ILE A 212 15.86 0.64 -7.27
CA ILE A 212 14.92 -0.46 -7.54
C ILE A 212 14.13 -0.21 -8.83
N SER A 213 13.70 1.03 -9.07
CA SER A 213 12.88 1.40 -10.23
C SER A 213 13.59 1.17 -11.57
N VAL A 214 14.93 1.19 -11.61
CA VAL A 214 15.71 0.91 -12.84
C VAL A 214 16.03 -0.58 -13.06
N LEU A 215 15.83 -1.43 -12.04
CA LEU A 215 16.11 -2.87 -12.14
C LEU A 215 15.39 -3.58 -13.29
N PRO A 216 14.13 -3.27 -13.66
CA PRO A 216 13.47 -3.93 -14.78
C PRO A 216 14.31 -3.98 -16.06
N TYR A 217 15.06 -2.92 -16.38
CA TYR A 217 15.92 -2.88 -17.55
C TYR A 217 17.11 -3.84 -17.44
N PHE A 218 17.79 -3.88 -16.29
CA PHE A 218 18.96 -4.74 -16.09
C PHE A 218 18.61 -6.22 -16.04
N TYR A 219 17.38 -6.55 -15.64
CA TYR A 219 16.83 -7.91 -15.72
C TYR A 219 16.22 -8.25 -17.09
N GLN A 220 16.32 -7.34 -18.08
CA GLN A 220 15.75 -7.52 -19.43
C GLN A 220 14.22 -7.67 -19.43
N LEU A 221 13.55 -7.03 -18.47
CA LEU A 221 12.09 -7.05 -18.29
C LEU A 221 11.42 -5.78 -18.81
N SER A 222 12.18 -4.79 -19.28
CA SER A 222 11.69 -3.52 -19.84
C SER A 222 12.67 -2.92 -20.85
N SER A 223 12.19 -2.08 -21.76
CA SER A 223 13.02 -1.41 -22.76
C SER A 223 13.96 -0.31 -22.21
N PHE A 224 14.86 0.16 -23.07
CA PHE A 224 15.73 1.31 -22.79
C PHE A 224 14.94 2.62 -22.60
N ASN A 225 13.77 2.77 -23.23
CA ASN A 225 12.91 3.95 -23.03
C ASN A 225 12.39 4.01 -21.59
N TYR A 226 12.02 2.86 -21.02
CA TYR A 226 11.66 2.76 -19.60
C TYR A 226 12.83 3.13 -18.69
N LEU A 227 14.07 2.70 -19.00
CA LEU A 227 15.25 3.08 -18.22
C LEU A 227 15.43 4.60 -18.15
N ILE A 228 15.30 5.29 -19.29
CA ILE A 228 15.39 6.76 -19.34
C ILE A 228 14.29 7.38 -18.49
N ALA A 229 13.04 6.96 -18.70
CA ALA A 229 11.90 7.52 -17.99
C ALA A 229 12.00 7.31 -16.47
N SER A 230 12.29 6.08 -16.02
CA SER A 230 12.45 5.75 -14.59
C SER A 230 13.63 6.47 -13.95
N SER A 231 14.74 6.65 -14.67
CA SER A 231 15.91 7.40 -14.20
C SER A 231 15.62 8.89 -14.04
N VAL A 232 14.95 9.50 -15.01
CA VAL A 232 14.56 10.92 -14.95
C VAL A 232 13.55 11.16 -13.83
N LEU A 233 12.48 10.37 -13.77
CA LEU A 233 11.47 10.47 -12.72
C LEU A 233 12.08 10.27 -11.33
N GLY A 234 12.89 9.22 -11.16
CA GLY A 234 13.51 8.93 -9.87
C GLY A 234 14.58 9.96 -9.49
N GLY A 235 15.37 10.45 -10.46
CA GLY A 235 16.34 11.51 -10.24
C GLY A 235 15.69 12.83 -9.79
N LEU A 236 14.61 13.25 -10.47
CA LEU A 236 13.84 14.43 -10.06
C LEU A 236 13.23 14.26 -8.67
N PHE A 237 12.75 13.06 -8.35
CA PHE A 237 12.17 12.78 -7.03
C PHE A 237 13.25 12.76 -5.92
N VAL A 238 14.44 12.24 -6.19
CA VAL A 238 15.60 12.35 -5.30
C VAL A 238 15.98 13.82 -5.08
N LEU A 239 16.06 14.62 -6.15
CA LEU A 239 16.33 16.06 -6.03
C LEU A 239 15.29 16.77 -5.16
N GLN A 240 14.01 16.44 -5.34
CA GLN A 240 12.92 16.97 -4.52
C GLN A 240 13.07 16.58 -3.04
N SER A 241 13.52 15.35 -2.76
CA SER A 241 13.80 14.89 -1.38
C SER A 241 14.94 15.69 -0.73
N LEU A 242 15.98 16.04 -1.50
CA LEU A 242 17.13 16.80 -1.00
C LEU A 242 16.77 18.23 -0.61
N PHE A 243 15.71 18.82 -1.18
CA PHE A 243 15.29 20.17 -0.81
C PHE A 243 14.91 20.31 0.67
N GLY A 244 14.60 19.21 1.36
CA GLY A 244 14.33 19.21 2.79
C GLY A 244 15.51 19.68 3.64
N PHE A 245 16.75 19.53 3.15
CA PHE A 245 17.93 20.02 3.87
C PHE A 245 18.12 21.54 3.83
N PHE A 246 17.39 22.25 2.96
CA PHE A 246 17.43 23.72 2.91
C PHE A 246 16.34 24.39 3.74
N THR A 247 15.45 23.64 4.39
CA THR A 247 14.45 24.20 5.30
C THR A 247 15.11 24.68 6.58
N LYS A 248 14.84 25.92 6.97
CA LYS A 248 15.43 26.59 8.16
C LYS A 248 14.41 26.81 9.28
N THR A 249 13.12 26.75 8.95
CA THR A 249 12.02 26.92 9.89
C THR A 249 11.12 25.68 9.90
N GLU A 250 10.37 25.49 10.98
CA GLU A 250 9.39 24.40 11.10
C GLU A 250 8.29 24.50 10.01
N GLU A 251 7.84 25.71 9.70
CA GLU A 251 6.88 25.94 8.61
C GLU A 251 7.41 25.46 7.26
N GLN A 252 8.67 25.80 6.93
CA GLN A 252 9.31 25.34 5.68
C GLN A 252 9.46 23.82 5.65
N TYR A 253 9.75 23.19 6.79
CA TYR A 253 9.84 21.75 6.92
C TYR A 253 8.49 21.05 6.65
N ILE A 254 7.40 21.56 7.21
CA ILE A 254 6.03 21.08 6.98
C ILE A 254 5.64 21.24 5.51
N VAL A 255 5.93 22.40 4.90
CA VAL A 255 5.67 22.64 3.48
C VAL A 255 6.43 21.67 2.58
N TRP A 256 7.72 21.44 2.86
CA TRP A 256 8.53 20.46 2.13
C TRP A 256 7.94 19.04 2.25
N ALA A 257 7.55 18.62 3.46
CA ALA A 257 6.98 17.29 3.67
C ALA A 257 5.67 17.11 2.89
N ARG A 258 4.82 18.14 2.84
CA ARG A 258 3.59 18.13 2.02
C ARG A 258 3.91 18.06 0.52
N GLN A 259 4.89 18.80 0.05
CA GLN A 259 5.34 18.75 -1.35
C GLN A 259 5.91 17.37 -1.70
N TYR A 260 6.70 16.76 -0.81
CA TYR A 260 7.22 15.40 -0.99
C TYR A 260 6.09 14.39 -1.09
N PHE A 261 5.12 14.47 -0.17
CA PHE A 261 3.94 13.61 -0.20
C PHE A 261 3.18 13.72 -1.52
N ILE A 262 2.89 14.93 -1.99
CA ILE A 262 2.22 15.15 -3.29
C ILE A 262 3.09 14.62 -4.44
N GLY A 263 4.39 14.90 -4.42
CA GLY A 263 5.35 14.41 -5.41
C GLY A 263 5.36 12.89 -5.49
N SER A 264 5.29 12.19 -4.35
CA SER A 264 5.24 10.73 -4.31
C SER A 264 3.94 10.15 -4.88
N ILE A 265 2.79 10.83 -4.71
CA ILE A 265 1.49 10.45 -5.30
C ILE A 265 1.53 10.60 -6.82
N ILE A 266 2.27 11.58 -7.34
CA ILE A 266 2.44 11.79 -8.79
C ILE A 266 3.48 10.81 -9.36
N TYR A 267 4.58 10.59 -8.64
CA TYR A 267 5.70 9.75 -9.06
C TYR A 267 5.26 8.31 -9.37
N LEU A 268 4.52 7.66 -8.46
CA LEU A 268 4.20 6.24 -8.61
C LEU A 268 3.32 5.96 -9.85
N PRO A 269 2.19 6.66 -10.10
CA PRO A 269 1.42 6.49 -11.33
C PRO A 269 2.23 6.78 -12.60
N LEU A 270 3.10 7.80 -12.60
CA LEU A 270 3.96 8.07 -13.76
C LEU A 270 4.96 6.94 -14.00
N LEU A 271 5.55 6.39 -12.94
CA LEU A 271 6.45 5.23 -13.05
C LEU A 271 5.70 4.00 -13.56
N MET A 272 4.51 3.72 -13.03
CA MET A 272 3.66 2.61 -13.50
C MET A 272 3.23 2.81 -14.97
N ALA A 273 2.86 4.02 -15.36
CA ALA A 273 2.53 4.35 -16.75
C ALA A 273 3.73 4.18 -17.67
N ALA A 274 4.92 4.66 -17.27
CA ALA A 274 6.16 4.42 -18.02
C ALA A 274 6.42 2.91 -18.17
N MET A 275 6.17 2.12 -17.12
CA MET A 275 6.34 0.68 -17.16
C MET A 275 5.30 -0.03 -18.05
N ILE A 276 4.11 0.52 -18.26
CA ILE A 276 3.10 -0.04 -19.17
C ILE A 276 3.36 0.37 -20.62
N PHE A 277 3.70 1.63 -20.86
CA PHE A 277 3.74 2.20 -22.22
C PHE A 277 5.14 2.30 -22.84
N LEU A 278 6.19 2.20 -22.02
CA LEU A 278 7.58 2.33 -22.47
C LEU A 278 8.42 1.07 -22.18
N SER A 279 7.83 0.00 -21.64
CA SER A 279 8.55 -1.28 -21.43
C SER A 279 8.62 -2.12 -22.68
#